data_AF-A0A2M7CNM2-F1
#
_entry.id   AF-A0A2M7CNM2-F1
#
_cell.length_a   1.000
_cell.length_b   1.000
_cell.length_c   1.000
_cell.angle_alpha   90.00
_cell.angle_beta   90.00
_cell.angle_gamma   90.00
#
_symmetry.space_group_name_H-M   'P 1'
#
loop_
_entity.id
_entity.type
_entity.pdbx_description
1 polymer ?
#
loop_
_entity_poly.entity_id
_entity_poly.type
_entity_poly.pdbx_seq_one_letter_code
_entity_poly.pdbx_strand_id
1 'polypeptide(L)'
;MEKILVALFASPIVGFLVGYLILRVTLLLSWNATPRVNGFFRQSQALTSLALALSHGTNDAQKTMGVITLALVTGGYLSVFAVPLWVIFACATMIALGTALGGWKLIRTLGGKFYKIRPVDGFASQLASAAVILGASLSGGPVSTTQVVSSAIMGVGAAERANKVRWGVAQEIATAWLLTIPATALAAAGMYMVFVRVLP
;
A
#
# COMPACT_ATOMS: atom_id res chain seq x y z
N MET A 1 -15.46 -11.08 -8.66
CA MET A 1 -15.61 -9.62 -8.87
C MET A 1 -16.03 -8.91 -7.58
N GLU A 2 -17.15 -9.27 -6.95
CA GLU A 2 -17.64 -8.60 -5.72
C GLU A 2 -16.60 -8.58 -4.58
N LYS A 3 -15.96 -9.71 -4.27
CA LYS A 3 -14.94 -9.78 -3.20
C LYS A 3 -13.75 -8.82 -3.42
N ILE A 4 -13.37 -8.57 -4.68
CA ILE A 4 -12.24 -7.71 -5.05
C ILE A 4 -12.65 -6.24 -4.93
N LEU A 5 -13.84 -5.89 -5.40
CA LEU A 5 -14.38 -4.52 -5.30
C LEU A 5 -14.62 -4.14 -3.84
N VAL A 6 -15.20 -5.05 -3.04
CA VAL A 6 -15.40 -4.83 -1.60
C VAL A 6 -14.06 -4.64 -0.91
N ALA A 7 -13.05 -5.49 -1.18
CA ALA A 7 -11.71 -5.30 -0.60
C ALA A 7 -11.08 -3.96 -1.00
N LEU A 8 -11.25 -3.54 -2.25
CA LEU A 8 -10.71 -2.28 -2.76
C LEU A 8 -11.33 -1.07 -2.05
N PHE A 9 -12.67 -1.00 -1.96
CA PHE A 9 -13.36 0.13 -1.31
C PHE A 9 -13.34 0.06 0.22
N ALA A 10 -13.21 -1.12 0.81
CA ALA A 10 -13.08 -1.29 2.26
C ALA A 10 -11.66 -0.95 2.75
N SER A 11 -10.62 -1.18 1.94
CA SER A 11 -9.23 -1.02 2.36
C SER A 11 -8.85 0.38 2.88
N PRO A 12 -9.35 1.52 2.32
CA PRO A 12 -9.13 2.83 2.90
C PRO A 12 -9.79 2.98 4.27
N ILE A 13 -11.01 2.47 4.44
CA ILE A 13 -11.77 2.57 5.70
C ILE A 13 -11.07 1.75 6.78
N VAL A 14 -10.70 0.51 6.46
CA VAL A 14 -9.95 -0.37 7.37
C VAL A 14 -8.60 0.24 7.72
N GLY A 15 -7.85 0.74 6.74
CA GLY A 15 -6.58 1.43 6.97
C GLY A 15 -6.73 2.62 7.93
N PHE A 16 -7.74 3.45 7.72
CA PHE A 16 -8.04 4.59 8.58
C PHE A 16 -8.38 4.15 10.01
N LEU A 17 -9.29 3.20 10.17
CA LEU A 17 -9.73 2.72 11.49
C LEU A 17 -8.59 2.04 12.25
N VAL A 18 -7.83 1.16 11.59
CA VAL A 18 -6.69 0.48 12.22
C VAL A 18 -5.60 1.49 12.57
N GLY A 19 -5.30 2.45 11.70
CA GLY A 19 -4.38 3.55 12.01
C GLY A 19 -4.83 4.35 13.25
N TYR A 20 -6.11 4.71 13.30
CA TYR A 20 -6.70 5.41 14.44
C TYR A 20 -6.55 4.61 15.74
N LEU A 21 -6.92 3.33 15.72
CA LEU A 21 -6.88 2.44 16.87
C LEU A 21 -5.45 2.18 17.35
N ILE A 22 -4.52 1.89 16.44
CA ILE A 22 -3.12 1.64 16.81
C ILE A 22 -2.51 2.88 17.46
N LEU A 23 -2.77 4.09 16.96
CA LEU A 23 -2.27 5.29 17.64
C LEU A 23 -2.88 5.43 19.03
N ARG A 24 -4.19 5.25 19.20
CA ARG A 24 -4.86 5.32 20.51
C ARG A 24 -4.27 4.34 21.51
N VAL A 25 -4.08 3.09 21.10
CA VAL A 25 -3.46 2.06 21.94
C VAL A 25 -2.01 2.42 22.26
N THR A 26 -1.24 2.87 21.28
CA THR A 26 0.16 3.28 21.47
C THR A 26 0.27 4.44 22.47
N LEU A 27 -0.61 5.44 22.37
CA LEU A 27 -0.64 6.56 23.31
C LEU A 27 -1.11 6.15 24.70
N LEU A 28 -2.09 5.24 24.80
CA LEU A 28 -2.54 4.68 26.07
C LEU A 28 -1.41 3.91 26.79
N LEU A 29 -0.72 3.04 26.06
CA LEU A 29 0.42 2.28 26.58
C LEU A 29 1.60 3.19 26.97
N SER A 30 1.72 4.35 26.32
CA SER A 30 2.78 5.32 26.56
C SER A 30 2.36 6.47 27.48
N TRP A 31 1.19 6.40 28.12
CA TRP A 31 0.62 7.51 28.89
C TRP A 31 1.54 7.99 30.02
N ASN A 32 2.23 7.07 30.68
CA ASN A 32 3.15 7.38 31.79
C ASN A 32 4.63 7.41 31.35
N ALA A 33 4.90 7.46 30.04
CA ALA A 33 6.25 7.39 29.52
C ALA A 33 6.95 8.76 29.57
N THR A 34 8.26 8.74 29.81
CA THR A 34 9.09 9.96 29.78
C THR A 34 9.37 10.41 28.34
N PRO A 35 9.80 11.67 28.10
CA PRO A 35 10.15 12.16 26.76
C PRO A 35 11.18 11.32 25.99
N ARG A 36 11.93 10.45 26.68
CA ARG A 36 12.86 9.47 26.10
C ARG A 36 12.16 8.46 25.17
N VAL A 37 10.86 8.24 25.32
CA VAL A 37 10.08 7.32 24.48
C VAL A 37 10.09 7.71 22.99
N ASN A 38 10.31 9.00 22.68
CA ASN A 38 10.50 9.45 21.29
C ASN A 38 11.69 8.78 20.61
N GLY A 39 12.77 8.50 21.36
CA GLY A 39 13.93 7.77 20.85
C GLY A 39 13.57 6.33 20.50
N PHE A 40 12.79 5.67 21.36
CA PHE A 40 12.27 4.32 21.11
C PHE A 40 11.42 4.29 19.82
N PHE A 41 10.40 5.14 19.68
CA PHE A 41 9.58 5.16 18.46
C PHE A 41 10.36 5.50 17.19
N ARG A 42 11.43 6.30 17.30
CA ARG A 42 12.32 6.58 16.17
C ARG A 42 13.14 5.35 15.77
N GLN A 43 13.62 4.57 16.74
CA GLN A 43 14.38 3.35 16.47
C GLN A 43 13.46 2.23 15.96
N SER A 44 12.28 2.06 16.56
CA SER A 44 11.27 1.09 16.14
C SER A 44 10.76 1.31 14.73
N GLN A 45 10.84 2.55 14.21
CA GLN A 45 10.49 2.85 12.82
C GLN A 45 11.31 2.06 11.80
N ALA A 46 12.56 1.67 12.11
CA ALA A 46 13.32 0.80 11.21
C ALA A 46 12.62 -0.54 11.04
N LEU A 47 12.15 -1.13 12.13
CA LEU A 47 11.43 -2.40 12.13
C LEU A 47 10.05 -2.29 11.47
N THR A 48 9.27 -1.26 11.80
CA THR A 48 7.94 -1.08 11.19
C THR A 48 8.02 -0.68 9.72
N SER A 49 9.06 0.05 9.31
CA SER A 49 9.33 0.33 7.89
C SER A 49 9.70 -0.94 7.13
N LEU A 50 10.51 -1.83 7.73
CA LEU A 50 10.82 -3.14 7.16
C LEU A 50 9.55 -3.98 7.01
N ALA A 51 8.73 -4.05 8.06
CA ALA A 51 7.46 -4.77 8.03
C ALA A 51 6.54 -4.23 6.93
N LEU A 52 6.41 -2.90 6.81
CA LEU A 52 5.62 -2.28 5.75
C LEU A 52 6.19 -2.58 4.35
N ALA A 53 7.51 -2.50 4.18
CA ALA A 53 8.16 -2.82 2.91
C ALA A 53 7.95 -4.28 2.49
N LEU A 54 8.05 -5.21 3.44
CA LEU A 54 7.76 -6.63 3.21
C LEU A 54 6.29 -6.83 2.83
N SER A 55 5.37 -6.24 3.58
CA SER A 55 3.92 -6.29 3.33
C SER A 55 3.59 -5.79 1.93
N HIS A 56 4.17 -4.66 1.55
CA HIS A 56 4.02 -4.04 0.25
C HIS A 56 4.54 -4.95 -0.87
N GLY A 57 5.76 -5.50 -0.70
CA GLY A 57 6.34 -6.45 -1.64
C GLY A 57 5.48 -7.69 -1.83
N THR A 58 4.99 -8.30 -0.74
CA THR A 58 4.12 -9.48 -0.80
C THR A 58 2.82 -9.20 -1.56
N ASN A 59 2.18 -8.04 -1.33
CA ASN A 59 0.90 -7.73 -1.98
C ASN A 59 1.03 -7.28 -3.44
N ASP A 60 2.05 -6.48 -3.76
CA ASP A 60 2.20 -5.90 -5.09
C ASP A 60 2.91 -6.85 -6.06
N ALA A 61 3.83 -7.69 -5.57
CA ALA A 61 4.46 -8.71 -6.41
C ALA A 61 3.44 -9.74 -6.94
N GLN A 62 2.42 -10.09 -6.16
CA GLN A 62 1.35 -11.00 -6.61
C GLN A 62 0.65 -10.53 -7.89
N LYS A 63 0.47 -9.21 -8.07
CA LYS A 63 -0.20 -8.65 -9.25
C LYS A 63 0.63 -8.89 -10.51
N THR A 64 1.92 -8.60 -10.46
CA THR A 64 2.85 -8.80 -11.58
C THR A 64 3.14 -10.29 -11.83
N MET A 65 3.35 -11.07 -10.77
CA MET A 65 3.52 -12.52 -10.86
C MET A 65 2.30 -13.17 -11.53
N GLY A 66 1.09 -12.71 -11.21
CA GLY A 66 -0.15 -13.21 -11.80
C GLY A 66 -0.20 -12.99 -13.32
N VAL A 67 0.17 -11.80 -13.80
CA VAL A 67 0.19 -11.48 -15.24
C VAL A 67 1.24 -12.30 -15.98
N ILE A 68 2.46 -12.42 -15.44
CA ILE A 68 3.53 -13.22 -16.06
C ILE A 68 3.14 -14.70 -16.09
N THR A 69 2.62 -15.23 -14.99
CA THR A 69 2.20 -16.64 -14.90
C THR A 69 1.04 -16.93 -15.85
N LEU A 70 0.08 -16.00 -15.98
CA LEU A 70 -1.00 -16.12 -16.96
C LEU A 70 -0.43 -16.23 -18.39
N ALA A 71 0.53 -15.37 -18.74
CA ALA A 71 1.17 -15.42 -20.05
C ALA A 71 1.89 -16.75 -20.31
N LEU A 72 2.57 -17.32 -19.31
CA LEU A 72 3.24 -18.62 -19.41
C LEU A 72 2.24 -19.77 -19.60
N VAL A 73 1.11 -19.74 -18.91
CA VAL A 73 0.04 -20.73 -19.06
C VAL A 73 -0.60 -20.62 -20.44
N THR A 74 -0.98 -19.41 -20.87
CA THR A 74 -1.58 -19.21 -22.20
C THR A 74 -0.63 -19.51 -23.35
N GLY A 75 0.69 -19.35 -23.12
CA GLY A 75 1.73 -19.71 -24.07
C GLY A 75 2.09 -21.21 -24.09
N GLY A 76 1.46 -22.04 -23.26
CA GLY A 76 1.72 -23.48 -23.19
C GLY A 76 2.98 -23.90 -22.44
N TYR A 77 3.69 -22.96 -21.80
CA TYR A 77 4.91 -23.25 -21.01
C TYR A 77 4.59 -23.84 -19.63
N LEU A 78 3.37 -23.62 -19.13
CA LEU A 78 2.87 -24.18 -17.87
C LEU A 78 1.50 -24.82 -18.09
N SER A 79 1.32 -26.05 -17.59
CA SER A 79 0.05 -26.78 -17.66
C SER A 79 -0.94 -26.39 -16.56
N VAL A 80 -0.44 -25.83 -15.45
CA VAL A 80 -1.22 -25.42 -14.28
C VAL A 80 -0.77 -24.01 -13.87
N PHE A 81 -1.70 -23.21 -13.37
CA PHE A 81 -1.40 -21.90 -12.79
C PHE A 81 -0.66 -22.05 -11.46
N ALA A 82 0.66 -22.22 -11.54
CA ALA A 82 1.57 -22.25 -10.41
C ALA A 82 2.71 -21.26 -10.67
N VAL A 83 2.86 -20.27 -9.79
CA VAL A 83 3.86 -19.22 -9.96
C VAL A 83 5.27 -19.81 -9.80
N PRO A 84 6.11 -19.81 -10.85
CA PRO A 84 7.47 -20.35 -10.76
C PRO A 84 8.37 -19.51 -9.84
N LEU A 85 9.32 -20.16 -9.18
CA LEU A 85 10.28 -19.46 -8.29
C LEU A 85 11.04 -18.33 -8.99
N TRP A 86 11.43 -18.52 -10.27
CA TRP A 86 12.14 -17.48 -11.01
C TRP A 86 11.26 -16.22 -11.24
N VAL A 87 9.95 -16.38 -11.41
CA VAL A 87 9.01 -15.24 -11.52
C VAL A 87 8.95 -14.50 -10.19
N ILE A 88 8.93 -15.25 -9.07
CA ILE A 88 8.96 -14.68 -7.73
C ILE A 88 10.21 -13.83 -7.52
N PHE A 89 11.39 -14.39 -7.81
CA PHE A 89 12.67 -13.67 -7.69
C PHE A 89 12.76 -12.48 -8.64
N ALA A 90 12.31 -12.62 -9.89
CA ALA A 90 12.33 -11.53 -10.87
C ALA A 90 11.44 -10.35 -10.41
N CYS A 91 10.20 -10.62 -10.00
CA CYS A 91 9.29 -9.59 -9.50
C CYS A 91 9.82 -8.93 -8.22
N ALA A 92 10.32 -9.71 -7.25
CA ALA A 92 10.88 -9.18 -6.02
C ALA A 92 12.09 -8.27 -6.28
N THR A 93 13.01 -8.70 -7.16
CA THR A 93 14.21 -7.94 -7.52
C THR A 93 13.83 -6.65 -8.24
N MET A 94 12.88 -6.69 -9.18
CA MET A 94 12.42 -5.50 -9.90
C MET A 94 11.72 -4.49 -9.00
N ILE A 95 10.91 -4.94 -8.03
CA ILE A 95 10.30 -4.05 -7.03
C ILE A 95 11.38 -3.40 -6.15
N ALA A 96 12.35 -4.19 -5.69
CA ALA A 96 13.46 -3.68 -4.88
C ALA A 96 14.30 -2.64 -5.64
N LEU A 97 14.68 -2.94 -6.89
CA LEU A 97 15.43 -2.03 -7.76
C LEU A 97 14.64 -0.77 -8.09
N GLY A 98 13.36 -0.88 -8.46
CA GLY A 98 12.51 0.29 -8.74
C GLY A 98 12.38 1.21 -7.52
N THR A 99 12.24 0.63 -6.32
CA THR A 99 12.18 1.38 -5.07
C THR A 99 13.52 2.07 -4.77
N ALA A 100 14.64 1.38 -4.97
CA ALA A 100 15.98 1.93 -4.74
C ALA A 100 16.32 3.08 -5.70
N LEU A 101 15.94 2.97 -6.97
CA LEU A 101 16.26 3.95 -8.01
C LEU A 101 15.32 5.17 -8.01
N GLY A 102 14.03 4.98 -7.71
CA GLY A 102 13.00 6.01 -7.89
C GLY A 102 12.26 6.45 -6.63
N GLY A 103 12.34 5.69 -5.53
CA GLY A 103 11.49 5.90 -4.35
C GLY A 103 11.70 7.24 -3.65
N TRP A 104 12.91 7.78 -3.71
CA TRP A 104 13.29 9.03 -3.05
C TRP A 104 12.49 10.26 -3.52
N LYS A 105 12.18 10.36 -4.82
CA LYS A 105 11.41 11.49 -5.35
C LYS A 105 9.98 11.47 -4.80
N LEU A 106 9.39 10.27 -4.73
CA LEU A 106 8.06 10.06 -4.18
C LEU A 106 8.00 10.37 -2.67
N ILE A 107 8.99 9.89 -1.90
CA ILE A 107 9.07 10.13 -0.45
C ILE A 107 9.09 11.62 -0.14
N ARG A 108 9.85 12.41 -0.92
CA ARG A 108 9.90 13.87 -0.78
C ARG A 108 8.58 14.55 -1.08
N THR A 109 7.84 14.07 -2.08
CA THR A 109 6.57 14.69 -2.48
C THR A 109 5.40 14.31 -1.56
N LEU A 110 5.40 13.12 -0.96
CA LEU A 110 4.32 12.63 -0.10
C LEU A 110 4.51 12.94 1.39
N GLY A 111 5.75 13.00 1.89
CA GLY A 111 6.07 12.96 3.33
C GLY A 111 5.51 14.10 4.21
N GLY A 112 4.99 15.18 3.63
CA GLY A 112 4.45 16.33 4.39
C GLY A 112 3.08 16.83 3.93
N LYS A 113 2.40 16.14 3.00
CA LYS A 113 1.16 16.67 2.42
C LYS A 113 -0.08 16.49 3.30
N PHE A 114 -0.08 15.50 4.18
CA PHE A 114 -1.27 15.11 4.96
C PHE A 114 -1.33 15.78 6.34
N TYR A 115 -0.25 15.69 7.11
CA TYR A 115 -0.05 16.32 8.42
C TYR A 115 1.44 16.25 8.82
N LYS A 116 1.83 16.93 9.92
CA LYS A 116 3.19 16.87 10.47
C LYS A 116 3.39 15.58 11.29
N ILE A 117 4.10 14.62 10.72
CA ILE A 117 4.35 13.29 11.31
C ILE A 117 5.41 13.37 12.43
N ARG A 118 5.07 12.94 13.65
CA ARG A 118 6.04 12.71 14.74
C ARG A 118 6.49 11.24 14.75
N PRO A 119 7.57 10.88 15.48
CA PRO A 119 8.05 9.50 15.50
C PRO A 119 6.99 8.46 15.90
N VAL A 120 6.16 8.76 16.89
CA VAL A 120 5.07 7.85 17.31
C VAL A 120 4.00 7.68 16.23
N ASP A 121 3.72 8.75 15.47
CA ASP A 121 2.72 8.72 14.41
C ASP A 121 3.25 7.93 13.20
N GLY A 122 4.55 8.07 12.90
CA GLY A 122 5.24 7.27 11.89
C GLY A 122 5.24 5.78 12.24
N PHE A 123 5.61 5.45 13.48
CA PHE A 123 5.53 4.07 14.00
C PHE A 123 4.11 3.49 13.86
N ALA A 124 3.10 4.20 14.38
CA ALA A 124 1.72 3.73 14.38
C ALA A 124 1.15 3.55 12.97
N SER A 125 1.39 4.50 12.06
CA SER A 125 0.90 4.44 10.69
C SER A 125 1.57 3.32 9.89
N GLN A 126 2.87 3.11 10.05
CA GLN A 126 3.60 2.02 9.40
C GLN A 126 3.13 0.65 9.91
N LEU A 127 2.98 0.50 11.22
CA LEU A 127 2.50 -0.74 11.82
C LEU A 127 1.07 -1.07 11.40
N ALA A 128 0.17 -0.08 11.41
CA ALA A 128 -1.20 -0.24 10.94
C ALA A 128 -1.26 -0.65 9.47
N SER A 129 -0.49 0.02 8.63
CA SER A 129 -0.43 -0.28 7.21
C SER A 129 0.09 -1.69 6.96
N ALA A 130 1.18 -2.08 7.62
CA ALA A 130 1.74 -3.42 7.52
C ALA A 130 0.73 -4.49 7.96
N ALA A 131 0.06 -4.29 9.09
CA ALA A 131 -0.94 -5.22 9.62
C ALA A 131 -2.12 -5.41 8.65
N VAL A 132 -2.67 -4.33 8.10
CA VAL A 132 -3.79 -4.39 7.16
C VAL A 132 -3.36 -5.04 5.84
N ILE A 133 -2.20 -4.66 5.30
CA ILE A 133 -1.72 -5.20 4.02
C ILE A 133 -1.36 -6.68 4.15
N LEU A 134 -0.67 -7.10 5.21
CA LEU A 134 -0.36 -8.51 5.44
C LEU A 134 -1.62 -9.32 5.72
N GLY A 135 -2.53 -8.82 6.55
CA GLY A 135 -3.80 -9.49 6.82
C GLY A 135 -4.62 -9.72 5.55
N ALA A 136 -4.66 -8.73 4.65
CA ALA A 136 -5.28 -8.87 3.34
C ALA A 136 -4.53 -9.87 2.44
N SER A 137 -3.20 -9.80 2.41
CA SER A 137 -2.37 -10.69 1.59
C SER A 137 -2.50 -12.16 2.02
N LEU A 138 -2.57 -12.42 3.34
CA LEU A 138 -2.74 -13.75 3.91
C LEU A 138 -4.16 -14.31 3.70
N SER A 139 -5.17 -13.44 3.67
CA SER A 139 -6.55 -13.82 3.34
C SER A 139 -6.80 -13.96 1.83
N GLY A 140 -5.78 -13.75 0.99
CA GLY A 140 -5.87 -13.85 -0.47
C GLY A 140 -6.62 -12.68 -1.13
N GLY A 141 -6.89 -11.60 -0.37
CA GLY A 141 -7.57 -10.41 -0.87
C GLY A 141 -6.58 -9.41 -1.48
N PRO A 142 -6.73 -9.02 -2.76
CA PRO A 142 -5.95 -7.91 -3.31
C PRO A 142 -6.39 -6.61 -2.65
N VAL A 143 -5.43 -5.82 -2.17
CA VAL A 143 -5.66 -4.49 -1.60
C VAL A 143 -4.75 -3.48 -2.28
N SER A 144 -5.17 -2.22 -2.27
CA SER A 144 -4.32 -1.13 -2.71
C SER A 144 -3.44 -0.67 -1.54
N THR A 145 -2.16 -0.97 -1.61
CA THR A 145 -1.17 -0.60 -0.59
C THR A 145 -1.12 0.92 -0.40
N THR A 146 -1.22 1.70 -1.49
CA THR A 146 -1.27 3.17 -1.45
C THR A 146 -2.50 3.70 -0.72
N GLN A 147 -3.66 3.07 -0.93
CA GLN A 147 -4.90 3.46 -0.24
C GLN A 147 -4.80 3.17 1.25
N VAL A 148 -4.35 1.97 1.61
CA VAL A 148 -4.19 1.56 3.01
C VAL A 148 -3.20 2.47 3.73
N VAL A 149 -2.02 2.72 3.16
CA VAL A 149 -0.98 3.57 3.78
C VAL A 149 -1.46 5.00 3.94
N SER A 150 -2.02 5.59 2.88
CA SER A 150 -2.51 6.97 2.93
C SER A 150 -3.62 7.13 3.95
N SER A 151 -4.55 6.17 4.01
CA SER A 151 -5.65 6.18 4.98
C SER A 151 -5.20 5.92 6.41
N ALA A 152 -4.24 5.02 6.63
CA ALA A 152 -3.66 4.80 7.96
C ALA A 152 -2.97 6.07 8.48
N ILE A 153 -2.23 6.78 7.64
CA ILE A 153 -1.62 8.08 7.96
C ILE A 153 -2.72 9.09 8.37
N MET A 154 -3.82 9.17 7.62
CA MET A 154 -4.96 10.04 7.97
C MET A 154 -5.65 9.62 9.27
N GLY A 155 -5.83 8.33 9.50
CA GLY A 155 -6.44 7.77 10.71
C GLY A 155 -5.62 8.06 11.96
N VAL A 156 -4.30 7.93 11.87
CA VAL A 156 -3.35 8.32 12.92
C VAL A 156 -3.46 9.83 13.20
N GLY A 157 -3.44 10.68 12.17
CA GLY A 157 -3.62 12.12 12.34
C GLY A 157 -4.96 12.47 13.02
N ALA A 158 -6.04 11.79 12.63
CA ALA A 158 -7.37 11.99 13.19
C ALA A 158 -7.49 11.51 14.65
N ALA A 159 -6.79 10.43 15.02
CA ALA A 159 -6.71 9.92 16.40
C ALA A 159 -6.03 10.91 17.35
N GLU A 160 -5.08 11.69 16.85
CA GLU A 160 -4.52 12.79 17.62
C GLU A 160 -5.52 13.96 17.70
N ARG A 161 -5.85 14.56 16.55
CA ARG A 161 -6.89 15.59 16.40
C ARG A 161 -7.35 15.63 14.94
N ALA A 162 -8.65 15.45 14.69
CA ALA A 162 -9.24 15.52 13.36
C ALA A 162 -8.88 16.81 12.58
N ASN A 163 -8.78 17.95 13.27
CA ASN A 163 -8.46 19.24 12.65
C ASN A 163 -7.01 19.36 12.16
N LYS A 164 -6.10 18.46 12.56
CA LYS A 164 -4.71 18.44 12.05
C LYS A 164 -4.58 17.81 10.68
N VAL A 165 -5.58 17.03 10.26
CA VAL A 165 -5.60 16.36 8.95
C VAL A 165 -6.07 17.35 7.90
N ARG A 166 -5.32 17.46 6.79
CA ARG A 166 -5.72 18.28 5.64
C ARG A 166 -6.75 17.55 4.78
N TRP A 167 -8.02 17.63 5.16
CA TRP A 167 -9.12 16.94 4.48
C TRP A 167 -9.27 17.29 3.00
N GLY A 168 -8.89 18.51 2.57
CA GLY A 168 -8.85 18.85 1.14
C GLY A 168 -7.90 17.95 0.33
N VAL A 169 -6.71 17.67 0.87
CA VAL A 169 -5.75 16.74 0.25
C VAL A 169 -6.28 15.31 0.25
N ALA A 170 -6.96 14.90 1.33
CA ALA A 170 -7.61 13.59 1.41
C ALA A 170 -8.67 13.41 0.30
N GLN A 171 -9.47 14.44 0.06
CA GLN A 171 -10.48 14.46 -0.98
C GLN A 171 -9.87 14.41 -2.39
N GLU A 172 -8.82 15.20 -2.67
CA GLU A 172 -8.08 15.15 -3.94
C GLU A 172 -7.50 13.76 -4.23
N ILE A 173 -7.04 13.07 -3.20
CA ILE A 173 -6.49 11.72 -3.33
C ILE A 173 -7.62 10.70 -3.59
N ALA A 174 -8.73 10.82 -2.88
CA ALA A 174 -9.90 9.96 -3.08
C ALA A 174 -10.48 10.11 -4.50
N THR A 175 -10.56 11.34 -5.02
CA THR A 175 -11.00 11.58 -6.40
C THR A 175 -10.01 11.00 -7.41
N ALA A 176 -8.71 11.15 -7.19
CA ALA A 176 -7.69 10.51 -8.03
C ALA A 176 -7.84 8.99 -8.06
N TRP A 177 -8.10 8.33 -6.92
CA TRP A 177 -8.33 6.88 -6.88
C TRP A 177 -9.54 6.44 -7.70
N LEU A 178 -10.65 7.17 -7.60
CA LEU A 178 -11.87 6.89 -8.38
C LEU A 178 -11.64 7.09 -9.89
N LEU A 179 -10.90 8.13 -10.28
CA LEU A 179 -10.61 8.45 -11.68
C LEU A 179 -9.57 7.51 -12.31
N THR A 180 -8.67 6.94 -11.51
CA THR A 180 -7.60 6.07 -12.02
C THR A 180 -8.14 4.78 -12.63
N ILE A 181 -9.23 4.22 -12.08
CA ILE A 181 -9.84 2.98 -12.59
C ILE A 181 -10.38 3.14 -14.03
N PRO A 182 -11.30 4.09 -14.32
CA PRO A 182 -11.79 4.29 -15.68
C PRO A 182 -10.69 4.75 -16.63
N ALA A 183 -9.76 5.60 -16.18
CA ALA A 183 -8.66 6.06 -17.03
C ALA A 183 -7.74 4.91 -17.46
N THR A 184 -7.36 4.02 -16.54
CA THR A 184 -6.52 2.86 -16.87
C THR A 184 -7.27 1.82 -17.70
N ALA A 185 -8.57 1.63 -17.46
CA ALA A 185 -9.41 0.75 -18.29
C ALA A 185 -9.52 1.24 -19.75
N LEU A 186 -9.75 2.55 -19.95
CA LEU A 186 -9.80 3.15 -21.30
C LEU A 186 -8.45 3.08 -22.00
N ALA A 187 -7.35 3.35 -21.29
CA ALA A 187 -6.00 3.22 -21.84
C ALA A 187 -5.69 1.78 -22.26
N ALA A 188 -6.03 0.79 -21.43
CA ALA A 188 -5.85 -0.63 -21.74
C ALA A 188 -6.70 -1.06 -22.95
N ALA A 189 -7.97 -0.63 -23.02
CA ALA A 189 -8.83 -0.89 -24.17
C ALA A 189 -8.29 -0.26 -25.46
N GLY A 190 -7.79 0.97 -25.38
CA GLY A 190 -7.15 1.65 -26.50
C GLY A 190 -5.91 0.92 -27.01
N MET A 191 -5.02 0.51 -26.09
CA MET A 191 -3.85 -0.30 -26.44
C MET A 191 -4.23 -1.63 -27.07
N TYR A 192 -5.21 -2.34 -26.51
CA TYR A 192 -5.68 -3.62 -27.06
C TYR A 192 -6.19 -3.46 -28.50
N MET A 193 -6.98 -2.42 -28.77
CA MET A 193 -7.47 -2.13 -30.13
C MET A 193 -6.33 -1.85 -31.13
N VAL A 194 -5.25 -1.21 -30.68
CA VAL A 194 -4.05 -1.00 -31.53
C VAL A 194 -3.34 -2.33 -31.77
N PHE A 195 -3.11 -3.12 -30.71
CA PHE A 195 -2.45 -4.42 -30.81
C PHE A 195 -3.14 -5.35 -31.80
N VAL A 196 -4.47 -5.49 -31.73
CA VAL A 196 -5.24 -6.36 -32.63
C VAL A 196 -5.27 -5.87 -34.08
N ARG A 197 -5.09 -4.56 -34.33
CA ARG A 197 -5.03 -4.01 -35.69
C ARG A 197 -3.65 -4.08 -36.33
N VAL A 198 -2.58 -4.12 -35.53
CA VAL A 198 -1.19 -4.03 -36.00
C VAL A 198 -0.51 -5.40 -36.04
N LEU A 199 -0.83 -6.31 -35.11
CA LEU A 199 -0.33 -7.68 -35.15
C LEU A 199 -1.29 -8.58 -35.95
N PRO A 200 -0.76 -9.45 -36.83
CA PRO A 200 -1.54 -10.37 -37.64
C PRO A 200 -2.24 -11.46 -36.82
#